data_AF-A0A2M6YS78-F1
#
_entry.id   AF-A0A2M6YS78-F1
#
_cell.length_a   1.000
_cell.length_b   1.000
_cell.length_c   1.000
_cell.angle_alpha   90.00
_cell.angle_beta   90.00
_cell.angle_gamma   90.00
#
_symmetry.space_group_name_H-M   'P 1'
#
loop_
_entity.id
_entity.type
_entity.pdbx_description
1 polymer ?
#
loop_
_entity_poly.entity_id
_entity_poly.type
_entity_poly.pdbx_seq_one_letter_code
_entity_poly.pdbx_strand_id
1 'polypeptide(L)'
;MTYKKKSAIEKLHESHGLPKVEKITGKMSKKWGEGTVVIPTPIEVNKLIAKVPKGKVTTINEIRAALAKKHKATIGCPWWRTLKSNGELNEKYPGGAENQKKLLEQESHQTIKKGKNYFVADWEKSLFTGL
;
A
#
# COMPACT_ATOMS: atom_id res chain seq x y z
N MET A 1 -10.40 -16.25 -23.03
CA MET A 1 -10.45 -16.75 -21.64
C MET A 1 -11.19 -15.76 -20.77
N THR A 2 -12.33 -16.16 -20.21
CA THR A 2 -13.16 -15.33 -19.32
C THR A 2 -12.51 -15.24 -17.94
N TYR A 3 -12.04 -14.05 -17.56
CA TYR A 3 -11.48 -13.83 -16.22
C TYR A 3 -12.58 -13.92 -15.16
N LYS A 4 -12.60 -15.01 -14.39
CA LYS A 4 -13.50 -15.16 -13.23
C LYS A 4 -13.06 -14.18 -12.12
N LYS A 5 -13.91 -13.22 -11.78
CA LYS A 5 -13.65 -12.28 -10.68
C LYS A 5 -13.66 -13.03 -9.34
N LYS A 6 -12.51 -13.04 -8.66
CA LYS A 6 -12.36 -13.61 -7.31
C LYS A 6 -13.12 -12.78 -6.27
N SER A 7 -13.71 -13.46 -5.29
CA SER A 7 -14.33 -12.89 -4.11
C SER A 7 -13.31 -12.20 -3.20
N ALA A 8 -13.79 -11.37 -2.27
CA ALA A 8 -12.93 -10.69 -1.31
C ALA A 8 -12.20 -11.65 -0.37
N ILE A 9 -12.83 -12.78 -0.02
CA ILE A 9 -12.25 -13.82 0.84
C ILE A 9 -11.14 -14.56 0.08
N GLU A 10 -11.36 -14.94 -1.17
CA GLU A 10 -10.33 -15.61 -1.98
C GLU A 10 -9.07 -14.73 -2.12
N LYS A 11 -9.26 -13.42 -2.34
CA LYS A 11 -8.15 -12.46 -2.40
C LYS A 11 -7.41 -12.30 -1.07
N LEU A 12 -8.08 -12.51 0.07
CA LEU A 12 -7.46 -12.39 1.39
C LEU A 12 -6.45 -13.51 1.65
N HIS A 13 -6.75 -14.71 1.16
CA HIS A 13 -5.94 -15.92 1.37
C HIS A 13 -4.83 -16.09 0.34
N GLU A 14 -4.78 -15.24 -0.68
CA GLU A 14 -3.68 -15.22 -1.64
C GLU A 14 -2.44 -14.54 -1.05
N SER A 15 -1.38 -15.32 -0.88
CA SER A 15 -0.11 -14.84 -0.36
C SER A 15 0.91 -14.52 -1.46
N HIS A 16 0.84 -15.10 -2.67
CA HIS A 16 1.78 -14.83 -3.79
C HIS A 16 3.27 -14.76 -3.35
N GLY A 17 3.68 -15.64 -2.42
CA GLY A 17 5.05 -15.67 -1.88
C GLY A 17 5.36 -14.63 -0.80
N LEU A 18 4.35 -13.98 -0.22
CA LEU A 18 4.44 -13.05 0.90
C LEU A 18 4.16 -13.77 2.25
N PRO A 19 4.60 -13.22 3.41
CA PRO A 19 5.30 -11.94 3.58
C PRO A 19 6.76 -12.01 3.17
N LYS A 20 7.32 -10.88 2.72
CA LYS A 20 8.74 -10.73 2.38
C LYS A 20 9.34 -9.53 3.08
N VAL A 21 10.60 -9.66 3.46
CA VAL A 21 11.43 -8.56 3.97
C VAL A 21 12.54 -8.31 2.96
N GLU A 22 12.57 -7.12 2.40
CA GLU A 22 13.52 -6.76 1.36
C GLU A 22 14.40 -5.59 1.82
N LYS A 23 15.67 -5.59 1.40
CA LYS A 23 16.57 -4.45 1.65
C LYS A 23 16.12 -3.26 0.83
N ILE A 24 16.09 -2.09 1.47
CA ILE A 24 15.83 -0.83 0.80
C ILE A 24 17.09 -0.46 0.02
N THR A 25 17.00 -0.44 -1.31
CA THR A 25 18.16 -0.20 -2.19
C THR A 25 17.87 0.86 -3.26
N GLY A 26 18.94 1.37 -3.87
CA GLY A 26 18.87 2.26 -5.05
C GLY A 26 18.04 3.52 -4.82
N LYS A 27 17.03 3.76 -5.66
CA LYS A 27 16.16 4.94 -5.56
C LYS A 27 15.26 4.90 -4.32
N MET A 28 15.03 3.73 -3.71
CA MET A 28 14.18 3.60 -2.52
C MET A 28 14.84 4.19 -1.28
N SER A 29 16.18 4.10 -1.16
CA SER A 29 16.89 4.58 0.03
C SER A 29 16.81 6.10 0.19
N LYS A 30 16.81 6.85 -0.92
CA LYS A 30 16.65 8.32 -0.92
C LYS A 30 15.33 8.78 -0.29
N LYS A 31 14.28 7.95 -0.36
CA LYS A 31 12.94 8.31 0.15
C LYS A 31 12.60 7.62 1.46
N TRP A 32 13.11 6.41 1.71
CA TRP A 32 12.73 5.59 2.87
C TRP A 32 13.85 5.40 3.89
N GLY A 33 15.02 5.98 3.63
CA GLY A 33 16.21 5.75 4.44
C GLY A 33 16.83 4.38 4.16
N GLU A 34 17.80 4.02 4.99
CA GLU A 34 18.47 2.73 4.93
C GLU A 34 17.72 1.69 5.75
N GLY A 35 17.91 0.41 5.41
CA GLY A 35 17.34 -0.71 6.17
C GLY A 35 16.49 -1.65 5.32
N THR A 36 15.39 -2.13 5.90
CA THR A 36 14.53 -3.15 5.28
C THR A 36 13.05 -2.77 5.29
N VAL A 37 12.31 -3.21 4.28
CA VAL A 37 10.87 -3.03 4.18
C VAL A 37 10.17 -4.38 4.24
N VAL A 38 9.09 -4.45 5.02
CA VAL A 38 8.20 -5.62 4.99
C VAL A 38 7.03 -5.40 4.04
N ILE A 39 6.81 -6.38 3.16
CA ILE A 39 5.63 -6.51 2.32
C ILE A 39 4.74 -7.59 2.96
N PRO A 40 3.67 -7.22 3.67
CA PRO A 40 2.82 -8.16 4.40
C PRO A 40 1.84 -8.89 3.48
N THR A 41 1.27 -10.00 3.95
CA THR A 41 0.10 -10.61 3.28
C THR A 41 -1.19 -9.86 3.64
N PRO A 42 -2.22 -9.88 2.77
CA PRO A 42 -3.53 -9.32 3.08
C PRO A 42 -4.13 -9.91 4.38
N ILE A 43 -3.98 -11.22 4.58
CA ILE A 43 -4.47 -11.89 5.79
C ILE A 43 -3.74 -11.45 7.06
N GLU A 44 -2.46 -11.12 6.97
CA GLU A 44 -1.69 -10.66 8.11
C GLU A 44 -2.13 -9.26 8.55
N VAL A 45 -2.36 -8.37 7.59
CA VAL A 45 -2.95 -7.05 7.86
C VAL A 45 -4.34 -7.22 8.49
N ASN A 46 -5.18 -8.09 7.93
CA ASN A 46 -6.51 -8.35 8.46
C ASN A 46 -6.48 -8.92 9.90
N LYS A 47 -5.54 -9.83 10.20
CA LYS A 47 -5.35 -10.36 11.56
C LYS A 47 -4.95 -9.29 12.57
N LEU A 48 -4.19 -8.26 12.15
CA LEU A 48 -3.87 -7.13 13.03
C LEU A 48 -5.07 -6.22 13.26
N ILE A 49 -5.84 -5.93 12.20
CA ILE A 49 -7.06 -5.11 12.30
C ILE A 49 -8.10 -5.81 13.19
N ALA A 50 -8.26 -7.13 13.07
CA ALA A 50 -9.20 -7.92 13.86
C ALA A 50 -8.90 -7.93 15.37
N LYS A 51 -7.67 -7.56 15.78
CA LYS A 51 -7.30 -7.44 17.20
C LYS A 51 -7.74 -6.12 17.83
N VAL A 52 -8.17 -5.14 17.04
CA VAL A 52 -8.63 -3.86 17.57
C VAL A 52 -9.95 -4.09 18.31
N PRO A 53 -10.03 -3.80 19.61
CA PRO A 53 -11.25 -4.04 20.39
C PRO A 53 -12.44 -3.21 19.85
N LYS A 54 -13.66 -3.74 20.00
CA LYS A 54 -14.88 -3.00 19.68
C LYS A 54 -14.89 -1.66 20.42
N GLY A 55 -15.19 -0.59 19.69
CA GLY A 55 -15.19 0.78 20.23
C GLY A 55 -13.81 1.46 20.28
N LYS A 56 -12.75 0.79 19.79
CA LYS A 56 -11.42 1.38 19.59
C LYS A 56 -11.09 1.48 18.09
N VAL A 57 -10.12 2.34 17.78
CA VAL A 57 -9.60 2.54 16.43
C VAL A 57 -8.08 2.41 16.44
N THR A 58 -7.50 2.09 15.29
CA THR A 58 -6.05 2.07 15.07
C THR A 58 -5.71 2.88 13.83
N THR A 59 -4.43 3.18 13.63
CA THR A 59 -3.96 3.88 12.43
C THR A 59 -3.13 2.95 11.56
N ILE A 60 -2.97 3.29 10.28
CA ILE A 60 -2.07 2.55 9.41
C ILE A 60 -0.62 2.62 9.86
N ASN A 61 -0.21 3.70 10.54
CA ASN A 61 1.15 3.81 11.06
C ASN A 61 1.37 2.79 12.19
N GLU A 62 0.38 2.57 13.06
CA GLU A 62 0.41 1.51 14.08
C GLU A 62 0.48 0.12 13.43
N ILE A 63 -0.31 -0.12 12.38
CA ILE A 63 -0.26 -1.39 11.64
C ILE A 63 1.12 -1.59 10.99
N ARG A 64 1.68 -0.55 10.34
CA ARG A 64 3.01 -0.60 9.71
C ARG A 64 4.10 -0.84 10.74
N ALA A 65 4.05 -0.16 11.89
CA ALA A 65 5.00 -0.37 12.99
C ALA A 65 4.89 -1.79 13.55
N ALA A 66 3.68 -2.31 13.75
CA ALA A 66 3.46 -3.67 14.21
C ALA A 66 3.97 -4.72 13.21
N LEU A 67 3.76 -4.50 11.91
CA LEU A 67 4.28 -5.37 10.85
C LEU A 67 5.81 -5.32 10.76
N ALA A 68 6.39 -4.11 10.78
CA ALA A 68 7.83 -3.91 10.77
C ALA A 68 8.49 -4.59 11.98
N LYS A 69 7.93 -4.38 13.18
CA LYS A 69 8.37 -5.03 14.42
C LYS A 69 8.26 -6.55 14.33
N LYS A 70 7.15 -7.08 13.83
CA LYS A 70 6.91 -8.53 13.72
C LYS A 70 7.91 -9.22 12.79
N HIS A 71 8.27 -8.56 11.69
CA HIS A 71 9.15 -9.10 10.66
C HIS A 71 10.60 -8.65 10.78
N LYS A 72 10.95 -7.93 11.86
CA LYS A 72 12.29 -7.33 12.06
C LYS A 72 12.71 -6.48 10.85
N ALA A 73 11.75 -5.77 10.27
CA ALA A 73 11.97 -4.82 9.20
C ALA A 73 12.07 -3.39 9.76
N THR A 74 12.77 -2.51 9.05
CA THR A 74 12.87 -1.10 9.41
C THR A 74 11.53 -0.37 9.22
N ILE A 75 10.81 -0.65 8.13
CA ILE A 75 9.51 -0.02 7.83
C ILE A 75 8.49 -1.00 7.20
N GLY A 76 7.20 -0.67 7.31
CA GLY A 76 6.12 -1.35 6.58
C GLY A 76 5.85 -0.73 5.21
N CYS A 77 5.47 -1.57 4.23
CA CYS A 77 5.20 -1.20 2.83
C CYS A 77 4.32 0.06 2.68
N PRO A 78 4.67 1.01 1.80
CA PRO A 78 3.92 2.24 1.61
C PRO A 78 2.78 2.05 0.62
N TRP A 79 1.59 1.92 1.18
CA TRP A 79 0.33 1.76 0.47
C TRP A 79 0.03 2.91 -0.53
N TRP A 80 0.50 4.15 -0.25
CA TRP A 80 0.16 5.32 -1.07
C TRP A 80 0.77 5.31 -2.47
N ARG A 81 1.82 4.51 -2.70
CA ARG A 81 2.45 4.31 -4.03
C ARG A 81 1.75 3.28 -4.91
N THR A 82 0.70 2.64 -4.40
CA THR A 82 -0.10 1.69 -5.17
C THR A 82 -1.35 2.38 -5.70
N LEU A 83 -1.59 2.29 -7.02
CA LEU A 83 -2.79 2.81 -7.66
C LEU A 83 -3.72 1.64 -8.04
N LYS A 84 -4.98 1.95 -8.34
CA LYS A 84 -5.84 1.01 -9.07
C LYS A 84 -5.27 0.81 -10.49
N SER A 85 -5.70 -0.24 -11.16
CA SER A 85 -5.20 -0.62 -12.50
C SER A 85 -5.40 0.44 -13.59
N ASN A 86 -6.26 1.44 -13.34
CA ASN A 86 -6.53 2.58 -14.23
C ASN A 86 -5.81 3.88 -13.79
N GLY A 87 -4.87 3.81 -12.84
CA GLY A 87 -4.17 4.97 -12.29
C GLY A 87 -4.96 5.77 -11.26
N GLU A 88 -6.14 5.30 -10.86
CA GLU A 88 -6.99 5.93 -9.85
C GLU A 88 -6.45 5.69 -8.43
N LEU A 89 -6.56 6.70 -7.58
CA LEU A 89 -6.29 6.60 -6.15
C LEU A 89 -7.40 5.78 -5.48
N ASN A 90 -7.06 5.09 -4.40
CA ASN A 90 -8.01 4.25 -3.70
C ASN A 90 -8.61 4.99 -2.51
N GLU A 91 -9.88 5.41 -2.65
CA GLU A 91 -10.65 6.05 -1.57
C GLU A 91 -10.73 5.20 -0.29
N LYS A 92 -10.55 3.88 -0.40
CA LYS A 92 -10.55 2.95 0.75
C LYS A 92 -9.22 2.93 1.49
N TYR A 93 -8.20 3.58 0.97
CA TYR A 93 -6.92 3.65 1.66
C TYR A 93 -6.97 4.65 2.84
N PRO A 94 -6.08 4.50 3.82
CA PRO A 94 -6.17 5.28 5.05
C PRO A 94 -6.02 6.79 4.83
N GLY A 95 -6.96 7.56 5.37
CA GLY A 95 -7.06 8.99 5.12
C GLY A 95 -7.70 9.34 3.77
N GLY A 96 -8.25 8.36 3.06
CA GLY A 96 -8.95 8.55 1.79
C GLY A 96 -8.04 8.87 0.62
N ALA A 97 -8.66 9.19 -0.51
CA ALA A 97 -7.94 9.56 -1.73
C ALA A 97 -7.16 10.87 -1.56
N GLU A 98 -7.64 11.82 -0.76
CA GLU A 98 -6.96 13.08 -0.44
C GLU A 98 -5.62 12.87 0.27
N ASN A 99 -5.54 11.96 1.25
CA ASN A 99 -4.29 11.67 1.93
C ASN A 99 -3.32 10.93 1.00
N GLN A 100 -3.82 9.97 0.22
CA GLN A 100 -3.01 9.32 -0.81
C GLN A 100 -2.44 10.33 -1.80
N LYS A 101 -3.28 11.27 -2.26
CA LYS A 101 -2.90 12.38 -3.15
C LYS A 101 -1.77 13.20 -2.54
N LYS A 102 -1.93 13.66 -1.30
CA LYS A 102 -0.93 14.49 -0.61
C LYS A 102 0.43 13.80 -0.56
N LEU A 103 0.45 12.50 -0.24
CA LEU A 103 1.68 11.71 -0.17
C LEU A 103 2.32 11.50 -1.55
N LEU A 104 1.51 11.32 -2.60
CA LEU A 104 1.99 11.22 -3.98
C LEU A 104 2.53 12.56 -4.51
N GLU A 105 1.89 13.68 -4.16
CA GLU A 105 2.33 15.03 -4.54
C GLU A 105 3.63 15.44 -3.85
N GLN A 106 3.83 15.03 -2.59
CA GLN A 106 5.12 15.15 -1.89
C GLN A 106 6.26 14.39 -2.60
N GLU A 107 5.90 13.39 -3.41
CA GLU A 107 6.84 12.63 -4.22
C GLU A 107 6.93 13.11 -5.68
N SER A 108 6.42 14.32 -5.95
CA SER A 108 6.40 14.98 -7.25
C SER A 108 5.48 14.34 -8.29
N HIS A 109 4.55 13.47 -7.89
CA HIS A 109 3.50 13.01 -8.80
C HIS A 109 2.40 14.07 -8.90
N GLN A 110 2.00 14.39 -10.13
CA GLN A 110 0.82 15.22 -10.36
C GLN A 110 -0.45 14.37 -10.26
N THR A 111 -1.52 14.95 -9.71
CA THR A 111 -2.83 14.28 -9.65
C THR A 111 -3.90 15.07 -10.40
N ILE A 112 -4.82 14.34 -11.04
CA ILE A 112 -5.96 14.87 -11.79
C ILE A 112 -7.23 14.47 -11.05
N LYS A 113 -8.13 15.43 -10.81
CA LYS A 113 -9.47 15.15 -10.28
C LYS A 113 -10.44 14.92 -11.43
N LYS A 114 -11.16 13.78 -11.41
CA LYS A 114 -12.25 13.49 -12.37
C LYS A 114 -13.50 13.11 -11.56
N GLY A 115 -14.49 14.00 -11.54
CA GLY A 115 -15.65 13.86 -10.67
C GLY A 115 -15.24 13.82 -9.19
N LYS A 116 -15.61 12.74 -8.50
CA LYS A 116 -15.26 12.51 -7.10
C LYS A 116 -13.89 11.82 -6.90
N ASN A 117 -13.32 11.24 -7.95
CA ASN A 117 -12.11 10.43 -7.87
C ASN A 117 -10.84 11.23 -8.23
N TYR A 118 -9.71 10.80 -7.68
CA TYR A 118 -8.37 11.31 -8.03
C TYR A 118 -7.58 10.27 -8.83
N PHE A 119 -6.75 10.72 -9.75
CA PHE A 119 -5.89 9.90 -10.61
C PHE A 119 -4.48 10.47 -10.61
N VAL A 120 -3.45 9.64 -10.78
CA VAL A 120 -2.10 10.16 -11.08
C VAL A 120 -2.01 10.52 -12.56
N ALA A 121 -1.56 11.74 -12.86
CA ALA A 121 -1.31 12.18 -14.23
C ALA A 121 -0.18 11.35 -14.84
N ASP A 122 -0.33 10.94 -16.11
CA ASP A 122 0.66 10.14 -16.83
C ASP A 122 1.19 8.93 -16.04
N TRP A 123 0.33 8.30 -15.24
CA TRP A 123 0.72 7.21 -14.33
C TRP A 123 1.40 6.04 -15.05
N GLU A 124 1.04 5.80 -16.32
CA GLU A 124 1.64 4.79 -17.19
C GLU A 124 3.14 5.03 -17.40
N LYS A 125 3.58 6.28 -17.53
CA LYS A 125 5.01 6.63 -17.65
C LYS A 125 5.76 6.44 -16.33
N SER A 126 5.04 6.54 -15.22
CA SER A 126 5.58 6.33 -13.87
C SER A 126 5.42 4.88 -13.38
N LEU A 127 4.80 4.01 -14.19
CA LEU A 127 4.54 2.63 -13.81
C LEU A 127 5.85 1.86 -13.76
N PHE A 128 6.19 1.36 -12.57
CA PHE A 128 7.33 0.50 -12.39
C PHE A 128 6.93 -0.95 -12.73
N THR A 129 7.48 -1.50 -13.82
CA THR A 129 7.18 -2.85 -14.31
C THR A 129 8.22 -3.90 -13.93
N GLY A 130 9.25 -3.52 -13.16
CA GLY A 130 10.36 -4.39 -12.75
C GLY A 130 10.30 -4.83 -11.30
N LEU A 131 9.14 -5.31 -10.84
CA LEU A 131 9.01 -5.97 -9.53
C LEU A 131 9.69 -7.35 -9.54
#